data_AF-A0A530XZH3-F1
#
_entry.id   AF-A0A530XZH3-F1
#
_cell.length_a   1.000
_cell.length_b   1.000
_cell.length_c   1.000
_cell.angle_alpha   90.00
_cell.angle_beta   90.00
_cell.angle_gamma   90.00
#
_symmetry.space_group_name_H-M   'P 1'
#
loop_
_entity.id
_entity.type
_entity.pdbx_description
1 polymer ?
#
loop_
_entity_poly.entity_id
_entity_poly.type
_entity_poly.pdbx_seq_one_letter_code
_entity_poly.pdbx_strand_id
1 'polypeptide(L)' 'RIGASDDIAGATLYLCSRAGSYITGAILPIDGGQSVQHGLTLFKE' A
#
# COMPACT_ATOMS: atom_id res chain seq x y z
N ARG A 1 9.02 -1.36 6.36
CA ARG A 1 10.27 -0.66 5.97
C ARG A 1 9.90 0.76 5.53
N ILE A 2 10.83 1.71 5.57
CA ILE A 2 10.62 2.99 4.87
C ILE A 2 10.61 2.72 3.36
N GLY A 3 9.62 3.28 2.67
CA GLY A 3 9.46 3.12 1.22
C GLY A 3 10.48 3.94 0.44
N ALA A 4 10.68 3.54 -0.82
CA ALA A 4 11.43 4.29 -1.82
C ALA A 4 10.47 4.87 -2.88
N SER A 5 10.96 5.81 -3.69
CA SER A 5 10.21 6.36 -4.84
C SER A 5 9.65 5.27 -5.75
N ASP A 6 10.43 4.20 -5.92
CA ASP A 6 10.13 3.11 -6.86
C ASP A 6 8.95 2.26 -6.40
N ASP A 7 8.66 2.22 -5.10
CA ASP A 7 7.49 1.53 -4.55
C ASP A 7 6.18 2.19 -5.03
N ILE A 8 6.15 3.52 -5.07
CA ILE A 8 5.01 4.28 -5.58
C ILE A 8 4.94 4.18 -7.10
N ALA A 9 6.08 4.33 -7.79
CA ALA A 9 6.14 4.23 -9.25
C ALA A 9 5.62 2.87 -9.74
N GLY A 10 6.01 1.77 -9.09
CA GLY A 10 5.52 0.43 -9.41
C GLY A 10 4.01 0.28 -9.20
N ALA A 11 3.47 0.79 -8.09
CA ALA A 11 2.03 0.77 -7.82
C ALA A 11 1.24 1.59 -8.85
N THR A 12 1.74 2.77 -9.23
CA THR A 12 1.13 3.59 -10.29
C THR A 12 1.17 2.90 -11.63
N LEU A 13 2.30 2.31 -12.02
CA LEU A 13 2.42 1.56 -13.27
C LEU A 13 1.44 0.37 -13.30
N TYR A 14 1.31 -0.37 -12.19
CA TYR A 14 0.32 -1.45 -12.08
C TYR A 14 -1.11 -0.93 -12.33
N LEU A 15 -1.54 0.10 -11.59
CA LEU A 15 -2.89 0.66 -11.68
C LEU A 15 -3.19 1.27 -13.06
N CYS A 16 -2.22 1.93 -13.69
CA CYS A 16 -2.39 2.53 -15.01
C CYS A 16 -2.20 1.54 -16.17
N SER A 17 -1.70 0.33 -15.91
CA SER A 17 -1.53 -0.71 -16.93
C SER A 17 -2.83 -1.51 -17.16
N ARG A 18 -2.78 -2.44 -18.12
CA ARG A 18 -3.85 -3.43 -18.32
C ARG A 18 -4.10 -4.30 -17.08
N ALA A 19 -3.10 -4.50 -16.22
CA ALA A 19 -3.27 -5.30 -15.01
C ALA A 19 -4.21 -4.62 -13.99
N GLY A 20 -4.35 -3.30 -14.06
CA GLY A 20 -5.29 -2.51 -13.24
C GLY A 20 -6.65 -2.26 -13.89
N SER A 21 -6.96 -2.83 -15.07
CA SER A 21 -8.11 -2.41 -15.88
C SER A 21 -9.48 -2.60 -15.23
N TYR A 22 -9.57 -3.42 -14.19
CA TYR A 22 -10.80 -3.68 -13.45
C TYR A 22 -10.76 -3.15 -12.01
N ILE A 23 -9.71 -2.41 -11.65
CA ILE A 23 -9.55 -1.82 -10.33
C ILE A 23 -10.01 -0.36 -10.41
N THR A 24 -11.13 -0.07 -9.78
CA THR A 24 -11.69 1.28 -9.67
C THR A 24 -12.28 1.49 -8.28
N GLY A 25 -12.17 2.71 -7.75
CA GLY A 25 -12.65 3.07 -6.42
C GLY A 25 -11.93 2.41 -5.23
N ALA A 26 -10.84 1.68 -5.49
CA ALA A 26 -10.08 0.99 -4.45
C ALA A 26 -8.98 1.90 -3.87
N ILE A 27 -8.75 1.77 -2.56
CA ILE A 27 -7.58 2.32 -1.89
C ILE A 27 -6.53 1.21 -1.81
N LEU A 28 -5.35 1.46 -2.36
CA LEU A 28 -4.21 0.54 -2.31
C LEU A 28 -3.14 1.11 -1.37
N PRO A 29 -3.01 0.60 -0.13
CA PRO A 29 -2.00 1.09 0.81
C PRO A 29 -0.59 0.67 0.39
N ILE A 30 0.31 1.64 0.23
CA ILE A 30 1.73 1.43 -0.06
C ILE A 30 2.56 2.08 1.04
N ASP A 31 2.55 1.51 2.23
CA ASP A 31 3.13 2.10 3.44
C ASP A 31 4.11 1.16 4.18
N GLY A 32 4.43 0.02 3.57
CA GLY A 32 5.30 -0.99 4.19
C GLY A 32 4.70 -1.63 5.45
N GLY A 33 3.36 -1.62 5.60
CA GLY A 33 2.61 -2.30 6.66
C GLY A 33 2.25 -1.41 7.86
N GLN A 34 2.55 -0.10 7.83
CA GLN A 34 2.34 0.79 8.97
C GLN A 34 0.87 0.89 9.41
N SER A 35 -0.07 0.88 8.46
CA SER A 35 -1.51 1.01 8.71
C SER A 35 -2.07 -0.14 9.54
N VAL A 36 -1.44 -1.32 9.50
CA VAL A 36 -1.88 -2.52 10.23
C VAL A 36 -0.96 -2.88 11.40
N GLN A 37 0.20 -2.25 11.52
CA GLN A 37 1.18 -2.58 12.56
C GLN A 37 0.77 -2.11 13.97
N HIS A 38 -0.10 -1.09 14.07
CA HIS A 38 -0.50 -0.50 15.34
C HIS A 38 -1.49 -1.34 16.18
N GLY A 39 -2.03 -2.45 15.64
CA GLY A 39 -3.09 -3.22 16.29
C GLY A 39 -2.69 -4.12 17.45
N LEU A 40 -1.39 -4.39 17.69
CA LEU A 40 -0.96 -5.39 18.69
C LEU A 40 -0.23 -4.82 19.92
N THR A 41 0.10 -3.53 19.96
CA THR A 41 0.92 -2.94 21.03
C THR A 41 0.21 -1.87 21.84
N LEU A 42 -0.93 -1.33 21.38
CA LEU A 42 -1.66 -0.27 22.10
C LEU A 42 -2.41 -0.75 23.36
N PHE A 43 -2.65 -2.06 23.47
CA PHE A 43 -3.30 -2.70 24.64
C PHE A 43 -2.45 -3.84 25.20
N LYS A 44 -1.13 -3.82 24.93
CA LYS A 44 -0.20 -4.80 25.48
C LYS A 44 0.35 -4.20 26.77
N GLU A 45 -0.36 -4.55 27.85
CA GLU A 45 -0.39 -3.92 29.19
C GLU A 45 -1.21 -2.63 29.27
#